data_AF-A0A2D8MGJ2-F1
#
_entry.id   AF-A0A2D8MGJ2-F1
#
_cell.length_a   1.000
_cell.length_b   1.000
_cell.length_c   1.000
_cell.angle_alpha   90.00
_cell.angle_beta   90.00
_cell.angle_gamma   90.00
#
_symmetry.space_group_name_H-M   'P 1'
#
loop_
_entity.id
_entity.type
_entity.pdbx_description
1 polymer ?
#
loop_
_entity_poly.entity_id
_entity_poly.type
_entity_poly.pdbx_seq_one_letter_code
_entity_poly.pdbx_strand_id
1 'polypeptide(L)'
;MISKRSTNSLPLALRRLALPFLAVMVSGGCTATADKVPPETSKQPFRAEFGERGFATILNAPPAEFTAVLPSDPPSRTAEQIAADEQFQRVADFQGRVSDEVAELSRRLEREERGNYVSVYYDNEGDPSVVFQFLRAGPGTLRKYTRHPRFFGKTVRWSMEQMQTDAQWMWETFREDRVLQSTGIAANHVTAEVVVSEEEFRALVARKGVTIPEPVNLKFRAAPIVPLINPPRPAARDEAVPAAVAPHIRIFPRHDRPAGSVNAIGSRAKIVLEDGCFRAANHDDALVLFPFGARLFVDAQNYLAFGREETPGYARVGETVVFMGSIYEVTEPVLVGPIHAACGPGKVIKVEGLESADARDRQQASDNEVNALRRLRESYGLDEALARRAYTWLEQRQAGRGQIGLDGVRMPPIDALMVIMSPPPPVVDPANCPPGSSLSIGLCRTPEGYLRPLPEWLSEFLEQDR
;
A
#
# COMPACT_ATOMS: atom_id res chain seq x y z
N MET A 1 56.96 2.95 -15.15
CA MET A 1 57.53 4.27 -14.79
C MET A 1 56.62 4.88 -13.74
N ILE A 2 56.96 4.79 -12.44
CA ILE A 2 57.67 5.81 -11.62
C ILE A 2 56.84 7.12 -11.62
N SER A 3 56.31 7.65 -10.51
CA SER A 3 56.95 8.01 -9.23
C SER A 3 55.88 8.30 -8.15
N LYS A 4 55.95 7.71 -6.95
CA LYS A 4 56.37 8.28 -5.63
C LYS A 4 55.49 9.41 -5.07
N ARG A 5 54.77 9.13 -3.96
CA ARG A 5 55.10 9.40 -2.52
C ARG A 5 54.74 10.82 -2.06
N SER A 6 53.92 10.91 -1.01
CA SER A 6 54.36 11.56 0.23
C SER A 6 53.56 11.06 1.43
N THR A 7 54.27 10.33 2.29
CA THR A 7 54.03 10.17 3.73
C THR A 7 54.11 11.53 4.44
N ASN A 8 53.41 11.68 5.57
CA ASN A 8 54.01 12.33 6.74
C ASN A 8 53.41 11.76 8.02
N SER A 9 54.32 11.41 8.92
CA SER A 9 54.11 10.82 10.23
C SER A 9 54.80 11.71 11.26
N LEU A 10 54.25 11.73 12.48
CA LEU A 10 54.92 11.96 13.78
C LEU A 10 55.37 13.41 14.12
N PRO A 11 55.57 13.77 15.42
CA PRO A 11 55.90 12.87 16.54
C PRO A 11 55.23 13.11 17.92
N LEU A 12 55.37 12.05 18.74
CA LEU A 12 55.36 12.00 20.21
C LEU A 12 56.43 12.89 20.86
N ALA A 13 56.17 13.37 22.08
CA ALA A 13 57.10 13.53 23.24
C ALA A 13 56.44 14.51 24.26
N LEU A 14 56.51 14.41 25.60
CA LEU A 14 57.33 13.63 26.52
C LEU A 14 56.81 13.84 27.98
N ARG A 15 57.05 12.85 28.86
CA ARG A 15 57.36 12.90 30.32
C ARG A 15 56.31 13.37 31.34
N ARG A 16 55.86 12.48 32.24
CA ARG A 16 56.46 12.00 33.51
C ARG A 16 56.36 13.00 34.67
N LEU A 17 55.59 12.67 35.69
CA LEU A 17 56.02 12.67 37.10
C LEU A 17 55.03 11.91 37.97
N ALA A 18 55.55 10.90 38.67
CA ALA A 18 54.92 10.22 39.79
C ALA A 18 55.51 10.81 41.09
N LEU A 19 54.70 11.02 42.12
CA LEU A 19 55.07 10.69 43.51
C LEU A 19 53.81 10.73 44.40
N PRO A 20 53.75 9.88 45.45
CA PRO A 20 52.58 9.63 46.28
C PRO A 20 52.59 10.52 47.54
N PHE A 21 51.43 10.76 48.15
CA PHE A 21 51.38 11.20 49.54
C PHE A 21 50.35 10.42 50.35
N LEU A 22 50.81 10.12 51.55
CA LEU A 22 50.28 9.25 52.57
C LEU A 22 48.99 9.78 53.22
N ALA A 23 48.21 8.81 53.70
CA ALA A 23 47.10 8.83 54.64
C ALA A 23 47.00 9.97 55.66
N VAL A 24 45.75 10.39 55.92
CA VAL A 24 45.25 10.68 57.27
C VAL A 24 43.87 10.04 57.41
N MET A 25 43.76 9.04 58.28
CA MET A 25 42.50 8.62 58.88
C MET A 25 42.08 9.65 59.93
N VAL A 26 40.88 10.21 59.80
CA VAL A 26 40.13 10.73 60.95
C VAL A 26 38.78 10.03 60.98
N SER A 27 38.65 9.14 61.95
CA SER A 27 37.40 8.56 62.42
C SER A 27 36.57 9.63 63.12
N GLY A 28 35.40 9.96 62.56
CA GLY A 28 34.37 10.78 63.20
C GLY A 28 33.01 10.16 62.90
N GLY A 29 32.48 9.39 63.84
CA GLY A 29 31.14 8.85 63.75
C GLY A 29 30.09 9.94 63.89
N CYS A 30 29.27 10.11 62.85
CA CYS A 30 27.92 10.62 62.98
C CYS A 30 27.01 9.56 62.36
N THR A 31 26.10 9.04 63.17
CA THR A 31 24.99 8.18 62.78
C THR A 31 24.11 8.92 61.78
N ALA A 32 24.39 8.73 60.49
CA ALA A 32 23.46 9.05 59.43
C ALA A 32 22.54 7.83 59.27
N THR A 33 21.26 8.04 59.57
CA THR A 33 20.15 7.22 59.11
C THR A 33 20.44 6.72 57.70
N ALA A 34 20.39 5.41 57.52
CA ALA A 34 20.41 4.79 56.22
C ALA A 34 19.17 5.27 55.46
N ASP A 35 19.31 6.41 54.78
CA ASP A 35 18.46 6.74 53.65
C ASP A 35 18.63 5.57 52.68
N LYS A 36 17.55 4.81 52.55
CA LYS A 36 17.33 3.95 51.40
C LYS A 36 17.47 4.85 50.18
N VAL A 37 18.68 4.91 49.63
CA VAL A 37 18.88 5.24 48.23
C VAL A 37 17.91 4.31 47.49
N PRO A 38 16.87 4.85 46.83
CA PRO A 38 16.04 4.02 45.98
C PRO A 38 17.01 3.29 45.05
N PRO A 39 16.90 1.96 44.87
CA PRO A 39 17.72 1.30 43.87
C PRO A 39 17.59 2.13 42.60
N GLU A 40 18.73 2.52 42.01
CA GLU A 40 18.76 3.09 40.67
C GLU A 40 17.75 2.27 39.87
N THR A 41 16.66 2.91 39.46
CA THR A 41 15.68 2.27 38.60
C THR A 41 16.51 1.80 37.41
N SER A 42 16.73 0.49 37.33
CA SER A 42 17.35 -0.14 36.18
C SER A 42 16.63 0.48 34.99
N LYS A 43 17.34 1.29 34.18
CA LYS A 43 16.72 1.98 33.05
C LYS A 43 15.99 0.93 32.25
N GLN A 44 14.65 0.91 32.37
CA GLN A 44 13.85 -0.10 31.69
C GLN A 44 14.17 0.03 30.20
N PRO A 45 14.42 -1.09 29.50
CA PRO A 45 14.98 -1.08 28.15
C PRO A 45 14.06 -0.37 27.14
N PHE A 46 12.76 -0.32 27.45
CA PHE A 46 11.71 0.45 26.82
C PHE A 46 10.51 0.49 27.78
N ARG A 47 9.53 1.34 27.49
CA ARG A 47 8.27 1.44 28.24
C ARG A 47 7.42 0.20 28.02
N ALA A 48 7.37 -0.65 29.03
CA ALA A 48 6.51 -1.83 29.08
C ALA A 48 6.34 -2.30 30.54
N GLU A 49 5.33 -3.14 30.77
CA GLU A 49 5.26 -3.95 31.97
C GLU A 49 6.11 -5.20 31.76
N PHE A 50 6.94 -5.57 32.75
CA PHE A 50 7.78 -6.77 32.65
C PHE A 50 7.33 -7.80 33.68
N GLY A 51 6.96 -8.99 33.22
CA GLY A 51 6.59 -10.10 34.11
C GLY A 51 7.80 -10.68 34.86
N GLU A 52 7.57 -11.58 35.80
CA GLU A 52 8.63 -12.21 36.62
C GLU A 52 9.72 -12.93 35.79
N ARG A 53 9.34 -13.43 34.61
CA ARG A 53 10.25 -14.07 33.65
C ARG A 53 11.00 -13.08 32.75
N GLY A 54 10.76 -11.79 32.93
CA GLY A 54 11.40 -10.70 32.17
C GLY A 54 10.74 -10.39 30.83
N PHE A 55 9.62 -11.04 30.46
CA PHE A 55 8.92 -10.74 29.21
C PHE A 55 8.06 -9.48 29.32
N ALA A 56 8.04 -8.69 28.25
CA ALA A 56 7.32 -7.43 28.18
C ALA A 56 5.85 -7.62 27.78
N THR A 57 5.00 -6.76 28.35
CA THR A 57 3.60 -6.57 28.00
C THR A 57 3.35 -5.10 27.71
N ILE A 58 2.76 -4.81 26.54
CA ILE A 58 2.36 -3.49 26.05
C ILE A 58 0.99 -3.62 25.41
N LEU A 59 -0.05 -3.13 26.09
CA LEU A 59 -1.43 -3.19 25.61
C LEU A 59 -1.87 -1.91 24.88
N ASN A 60 -1.24 -0.80 25.22
CA ASN A 60 -1.52 0.53 24.66
C ASN A 60 -0.23 1.35 24.64
N ALA A 61 -0.06 2.14 23.59
CA ALA A 61 0.92 3.21 23.54
C ALA A 61 0.26 4.44 22.89
N PRO A 62 0.61 5.67 23.30
CA PRO A 62 0.19 6.85 22.57
C PRO A 62 0.86 6.87 21.18
N PRO A 63 0.21 7.41 20.15
CA PRO A 63 0.83 7.60 18.85
C PRO A 63 2.16 8.35 18.92
N ALA A 64 3.09 7.97 18.04
CA ALA A 64 4.29 8.77 17.82
C ALA A 64 3.93 10.18 17.35
N GLU A 65 4.77 11.16 17.68
CA GLU A 65 4.55 12.51 17.19
C GLU A 65 4.64 12.50 15.65
N PHE A 66 3.61 13.04 15.01
CA PHE A 66 3.51 13.12 13.57
C PHE A 66 2.97 14.49 13.17
N THR A 67 3.70 15.16 12.29
CA THR A 67 3.28 16.39 11.63
C THR A 67 2.94 16.04 10.20
N ALA A 68 1.67 16.21 9.83
CA ALA A 68 1.23 16.02 8.46
C ALA A 68 2.00 16.96 7.52
N VAL A 69 2.45 16.42 6.39
CA VAL A 69 3.11 17.20 5.36
C VAL A 69 2.02 17.81 4.49
N LEU A 70 2.00 19.14 4.34
CA LEU A 70 1.07 19.78 3.43
C LEU A 70 1.39 19.31 1.99
N PRO A 71 0.41 18.77 1.24
CA PRO A 71 0.64 18.40 -0.14
C PRO A 71 1.01 19.66 -0.93
N SER A 72 2.09 19.58 -1.69
CA SER A 72 2.51 20.65 -2.58
C SER A 72 1.44 20.90 -3.64
N ASP A 73 1.45 22.10 -4.23
CA ASP A 73 0.68 22.31 -5.45
C ASP A 73 1.10 21.31 -6.52
N PRO A 74 0.14 20.74 -7.26
CA PRO A 74 0.48 19.88 -8.37
C PRO A 74 1.38 20.66 -9.33
N PRO A 75 2.47 20.05 -9.82
CA PRO A 75 3.33 20.72 -10.77
C PRO A 75 2.51 21.16 -11.98
N SER A 76 2.93 22.25 -12.62
CA SER A 76 2.33 22.65 -13.89
C SER A 76 2.41 21.48 -14.88
N ARG A 77 1.36 21.32 -15.68
CA ARG A 77 1.31 20.25 -16.66
C ARG A 77 2.46 20.41 -17.65
N THR A 78 3.24 19.35 -17.80
CA THR A 78 4.30 19.25 -18.82
C THR A 78 3.67 19.16 -20.21
N ALA A 79 4.45 19.49 -21.25
CA ALA A 79 3.99 19.33 -22.64
C ALA A 79 3.62 17.87 -22.94
N GLU A 80 4.36 16.94 -22.35
CA GLU A 80 4.11 15.50 -22.43
C GLU A 80 2.77 15.12 -21.80
N GLN A 81 2.44 15.67 -20.63
CA GLN A 81 1.14 15.43 -19.98
C GLN A 81 -0.04 16.01 -20.79
N ILE A 82 0.13 17.20 -21.37
CA ILE A 82 -0.90 17.80 -22.24
C ILE A 82 -1.10 16.92 -23.48
N ALA A 83 -0.01 16.49 -24.13
CA ALA A 83 -0.08 15.59 -25.27
C ALA A 83 -0.71 14.22 -24.92
N ALA A 84 -0.45 13.71 -23.71
CA ALA A 84 -1.06 12.49 -23.20
C ALA A 84 -2.57 12.64 -22.96
N ASP A 85 -3.03 13.78 -22.41
CA ASP A 85 -4.45 14.09 -22.25
C ASP A 85 -5.15 14.21 -23.61
N GLU A 86 -4.52 14.88 -24.57
CA GLU A 86 -5.03 14.96 -25.95
C GLU A 86 -5.10 13.57 -26.60
N GLN A 87 -4.08 12.73 -26.39
CA GLN A 87 -4.11 11.35 -26.87
C GLN A 87 -5.23 10.54 -26.19
N PHE A 88 -5.42 10.69 -24.88
CA PHE A 88 -6.50 10.06 -24.13
C PHE A 88 -7.86 10.47 -24.69
N GLN A 89 -8.08 11.77 -24.95
CA GLN A 89 -9.32 12.26 -25.53
C GLN A 89 -9.54 11.70 -26.95
N ARG A 90 -8.50 11.68 -27.80
CA ARG A 90 -8.58 11.07 -29.15
C ARG A 90 -8.96 9.59 -29.09
N VAL A 91 -8.40 8.84 -28.13
CA VAL A 91 -8.72 7.44 -27.89
C VAL A 91 -10.17 7.29 -27.43
N ALA A 92 -10.61 8.06 -26.43
CA ALA A 92 -11.98 8.03 -25.92
C ALA A 92 -12.99 8.35 -27.01
N ASP A 93 -12.75 9.39 -27.82
CA ASP A 93 -13.62 9.77 -28.93
C ASP A 93 -13.70 8.66 -29.99
N PHE A 94 -12.59 8.00 -30.32
CA PHE A 94 -12.60 6.88 -31.26
C PHE A 94 -13.39 5.70 -30.71
N GLN A 95 -13.10 5.26 -29.48
CA GLN A 95 -13.78 4.14 -28.83
C GLN A 95 -15.28 4.40 -28.73
N GLY A 96 -15.68 5.61 -28.32
CA GLY A 96 -17.09 6.01 -28.27
C GLY A 96 -17.79 5.90 -29.64
N ARG A 97 -17.14 6.36 -30.72
CA ARG A 97 -17.70 6.27 -32.09
C ARG A 97 -17.89 4.86 -32.61
N VAL A 98 -17.00 3.92 -32.26
CA VAL A 98 -17.02 2.55 -32.84
C VAL A 98 -17.58 1.49 -31.90
N SER A 99 -17.87 1.82 -30.63
CA SER A 99 -18.22 0.82 -29.60
C SER A 99 -19.38 -0.09 -29.99
N ASP A 100 -20.47 0.45 -30.52
CA ASP A 100 -21.64 -0.33 -30.95
C ASP A 100 -21.31 -1.27 -32.12
N GLU A 101 -20.54 -0.80 -33.11
CA GLU A 101 -20.10 -1.61 -34.25
C GLU A 101 -19.18 -2.74 -33.80
N VAL A 102 -18.24 -2.46 -32.89
CA VAL A 102 -17.33 -3.45 -32.30
C VAL A 102 -18.10 -4.49 -31.51
N ALA A 103 -19.07 -4.08 -30.69
CA ALA A 103 -19.87 -4.99 -29.89
C ALA A 103 -20.70 -5.93 -30.76
N GLU A 104 -21.35 -5.41 -31.81
CA GLU A 104 -22.14 -6.23 -32.73
C GLU A 104 -21.26 -7.19 -33.52
N LEU A 105 -20.13 -6.70 -34.03
CA LEU A 105 -19.18 -7.53 -34.76
C LEU A 105 -18.60 -8.64 -33.86
N SER A 106 -18.24 -8.35 -32.61
CA SER A 106 -17.74 -9.37 -31.67
C SER A 106 -18.78 -10.46 -31.44
N ARG A 107 -20.04 -10.09 -31.14
CA ARG A 107 -21.13 -11.06 -30.95
C ARG A 107 -21.35 -11.94 -32.18
N ARG A 108 -21.19 -11.36 -33.38
CA ARG A 108 -21.30 -12.11 -34.63
C ARG A 108 -20.15 -13.09 -34.81
N LEU A 109 -18.91 -12.66 -34.57
CA LEU A 109 -17.72 -13.49 -34.66
C LEU A 109 -17.73 -14.63 -33.63
N GLU A 110 -18.24 -14.40 -32.42
CA GLU A 110 -18.42 -15.44 -31.39
C GLU A 110 -19.33 -16.58 -31.86
N ARG A 111 -20.38 -16.26 -32.63
CA ARG A 111 -21.31 -17.25 -33.17
C ARG A 111 -20.77 -17.94 -34.42
N GLU A 112 -20.30 -17.16 -35.39
CA GLU A 112 -19.98 -17.66 -36.73
C GLU A 112 -18.54 -18.20 -36.84
N GLU A 113 -17.61 -17.68 -36.06
CA GLU A 113 -16.20 -18.12 -36.03
C GLU A 113 -15.88 -18.85 -34.71
N ARG A 114 -16.84 -19.63 -34.20
CA ARG A 114 -16.70 -20.40 -32.95
C ARG A 114 -15.49 -21.32 -33.01
N GLY A 115 -14.63 -21.24 -31.99
CA GLY A 115 -13.37 -22.00 -31.94
C GLY A 115 -12.26 -21.44 -32.85
N ASN A 116 -12.47 -20.26 -33.45
CA ASN A 116 -11.45 -19.50 -34.17
C ASN A 116 -11.31 -18.08 -33.61
N TYR A 117 -12.41 -17.34 -33.42
CA TYR A 117 -12.39 -16.04 -32.76
C TYR A 117 -12.03 -16.18 -31.28
N VAL A 118 -11.16 -15.29 -30.77
CA VAL A 118 -10.61 -15.34 -29.42
C VAL A 118 -11.08 -14.16 -28.57
N SER A 119 -10.85 -12.94 -29.04
CA SER A 119 -11.09 -11.71 -28.28
C SER A 119 -10.96 -10.47 -29.17
N VAL A 120 -11.36 -9.33 -28.62
CA VAL A 120 -11.16 -8.01 -29.21
C VAL A 120 -10.51 -7.07 -28.19
N TYR A 121 -9.61 -6.20 -28.65
CA TYR A 121 -9.05 -5.13 -27.83
C TYR A 121 -8.83 -3.86 -28.66
N TYR A 122 -8.77 -2.71 -27.97
CA TYR A 122 -8.41 -1.43 -28.58
C TYR A 122 -6.89 -1.25 -28.55
N ASP A 123 -6.31 -1.04 -29.72
CA ASP A 123 -4.91 -0.67 -29.84
C ASP A 123 -4.81 0.86 -29.91
N ASN A 124 -4.29 1.45 -28.84
CA ASN A 124 -4.22 2.89 -28.63
C ASN A 124 -2.80 3.43 -28.88
N GLU A 125 -1.86 2.58 -29.33
CA GLU A 125 -0.52 2.99 -29.72
C GLU A 125 -0.57 3.67 -31.10
N GLY A 126 -0.18 4.95 -31.14
CA GLY A 126 -0.28 5.76 -32.35
C GLY A 126 -1.72 6.15 -32.66
N ASP A 127 -2.18 5.92 -33.89
CA ASP A 127 -3.56 6.17 -34.25
C ASP A 127 -4.47 5.09 -33.63
N PRO A 128 -5.59 5.44 -32.95
CA PRO A 128 -6.47 4.45 -32.31
C PRO A 128 -7.10 3.45 -33.31
N SER A 129 -7.09 2.17 -32.96
CA SER A 129 -7.63 1.09 -33.79
C SER A 129 -8.23 -0.05 -32.95
N VAL A 130 -8.87 -1.01 -33.62
CA VAL A 130 -9.49 -2.18 -32.97
C VAL A 130 -8.87 -3.45 -33.54
N VAL A 131 -8.42 -4.35 -32.68
CA VAL A 131 -7.79 -5.60 -33.06
C VAL A 131 -8.66 -6.77 -32.63
N PHE A 132 -9.10 -7.56 -33.61
CA PHE A 132 -9.84 -8.82 -33.41
C PHE A 132 -8.86 -9.98 -33.54
N GLN A 133 -8.76 -10.81 -32.50
CA GLN A 133 -7.82 -11.91 -32.41
C GLN A 133 -8.47 -13.23 -32.83
N PHE A 134 -7.74 -14.01 -33.64
CA PHE A 134 -8.18 -15.29 -34.19
C PHE A 134 -7.08 -16.35 -34.05
N LEU A 135 -7.43 -17.61 -33.87
CA LEU A 135 -6.48 -18.72 -33.86
C LEU A 135 -5.93 -19.02 -35.25
N ARG A 136 -6.70 -18.73 -36.30
CA ARG A 136 -6.38 -19.06 -37.69
C ARG A 136 -6.78 -17.92 -38.62
N ALA A 137 -5.86 -17.55 -39.51
CA ALA A 137 -6.07 -16.65 -40.65
C ALA A 137 -6.75 -15.28 -40.31
N GLY A 138 -6.42 -14.67 -39.17
CA GLY A 138 -7.12 -13.51 -38.60
C GLY A 138 -7.41 -12.37 -39.58
N PRO A 139 -6.41 -11.80 -40.28
CA PRO A 139 -6.66 -10.75 -41.27
C PRO A 139 -7.63 -11.17 -42.39
N GLY A 140 -7.52 -12.41 -42.87
CA GLY A 140 -8.38 -12.93 -43.94
C GLY A 140 -9.81 -13.18 -43.46
N THR A 141 -9.95 -13.71 -42.24
CA THR A 141 -11.26 -13.95 -41.62
C THR A 141 -12.01 -12.65 -41.36
N LEU A 142 -11.39 -11.66 -40.71
CA LEU A 142 -12.06 -10.40 -40.37
C LEU A 142 -12.59 -9.66 -41.61
N ARG A 143 -11.85 -9.70 -42.73
CA ARG A 143 -12.25 -9.06 -44.00
C ARG A 143 -13.56 -9.59 -44.59
N LYS A 144 -14.03 -10.77 -44.18
CA LYS A 144 -15.35 -11.30 -44.57
C LYS A 144 -16.49 -10.54 -43.88
N TYR A 145 -16.22 -9.93 -42.73
CA TYR A 145 -17.22 -9.37 -41.83
C TYR A 145 -17.24 -7.84 -41.83
N THR A 146 -16.11 -7.19 -42.06
CA THR A 146 -16.00 -5.73 -42.05
C THR A 146 -14.96 -5.25 -43.06
N ARG A 147 -15.16 -4.02 -43.54
CA ARG A 147 -14.19 -3.26 -44.35
C ARG A 147 -13.70 -2.02 -43.61
N HIS A 148 -13.98 -1.92 -42.31
CA HIS A 148 -13.59 -0.75 -41.52
C HIS A 148 -12.06 -0.58 -41.54
N PRO A 149 -11.54 0.59 -41.97
CA PRO A 149 -10.11 0.76 -42.24
C PRO A 149 -9.24 0.73 -40.97
N ARG A 150 -9.86 0.83 -39.79
CA ARG A 150 -9.19 0.81 -38.47
C ARG A 150 -9.43 -0.50 -37.70
N PHE A 151 -10.07 -1.50 -38.32
CA PHE A 151 -10.29 -2.80 -37.70
C PHE A 151 -9.33 -3.81 -38.30
N PHE A 152 -8.54 -4.45 -37.45
CA PHE A 152 -7.46 -5.33 -37.86
C PHE A 152 -7.67 -6.73 -37.29
N GLY A 153 -7.54 -7.74 -38.14
CA GLY A 153 -7.53 -9.13 -37.72
C GLY A 153 -6.11 -9.54 -37.38
N LYS A 154 -5.90 -10.16 -36.22
CA LYS A 154 -4.59 -10.68 -35.80
C LYS A 154 -4.68 -12.19 -35.56
N THR A 155 -3.73 -12.94 -36.11
CA THR A 155 -3.62 -14.37 -35.79
C THR A 155 -2.81 -14.52 -34.50
N VAL A 156 -3.37 -15.23 -33.53
CA VAL A 156 -2.73 -15.58 -32.25
C VAL A 156 -2.59 -17.10 -32.14
N ARG A 157 -1.66 -17.55 -31.29
CA ARG A 157 -1.37 -18.98 -31.15
C ARG A 157 -2.25 -19.67 -30.10
N TRP A 158 -2.66 -18.94 -29.07
CA TRP A 158 -3.32 -19.49 -27.89
C TRP A 158 -4.69 -18.83 -27.69
N SER A 159 -5.67 -19.63 -27.26
CA SER A 159 -6.97 -19.11 -26.84
C SER A 159 -6.91 -18.58 -25.41
N MET A 160 -7.87 -17.73 -25.04
CA MET A 160 -8.02 -17.27 -23.65
C MET A 160 -8.20 -18.43 -22.68
N GLU A 161 -9.01 -19.43 -23.05
CA GLU A 161 -9.24 -20.65 -22.26
C GLU A 161 -7.95 -21.44 -22.01
N GLN A 162 -7.11 -21.60 -23.04
CA GLN A 162 -5.81 -22.26 -22.89
C GLN A 162 -4.90 -21.45 -21.94
N MET A 163 -4.81 -20.14 -22.12
CA MET A 163 -3.99 -19.29 -21.25
C MET A 163 -4.48 -19.27 -19.79
N GLN A 164 -5.80 -19.32 -19.56
CA GLN A 164 -6.37 -19.46 -18.22
C GLN A 164 -6.00 -20.80 -17.60
N THR A 165 -6.08 -21.89 -18.38
CA THR A 165 -5.69 -23.22 -17.95
C THR A 165 -4.21 -23.27 -17.59
N ASP A 166 -3.34 -22.69 -18.40
CA ASP A 166 -1.89 -22.68 -18.17
C ASP A 166 -1.50 -21.80 -16.97
N ALA A 167 -2.17 -20.66 -16.78
CA ALA A 167 -2.00 -19.82 -15.59
C ALA A 167 -2.43 -20.55 -14.31
N GLN A 168 -3.58 -21.22 -14.35
CA GLN A 168 -4.07 -22.02 -13.22
C GLN A 168 -3.15 -23.22 -12.95
N TRP A 169 -2.68 -23.90 -13.99
CA TRP A 169 -1.72 -24.99 -13.86
C TRP A 169 -0.43 -24.54 -13.17
N MET A 170 0.11 -23.37 -13.56
CA MET A 170 1.27 -22.79 -12.90
C MET A 170 1.01 -22.57 -11.41
N TRP A 171 -0.14 -21.98 -11.07
CA TRP A 171 -0.51 -21.73 -9.68
C TRP A 171 -0.62 -23.03 -8.88
N GLU A 172 -1.43 -23.99 -9.31
CA GLU A 172 -1.67 -25.24 -8.58
C GLU A 172 -0.41 -26.11 -8.46
N THR A 173 0.47 -26.11 -9.46
CA THR A 173 1.69 -26.95 -9.45
C THR A 173 2.72 -26.46 -8.44
N PHE A 174 2.81 -25.13 -8.23
CA PHE A 174 3.91 -24.49 -7.50
C PHE A 174 3.48 -23.68 -6.26
N ARG A 175 2.18 -23.53 -5.97
CA ARG A 175 1.71 -22.72 -4.83
C ARG A 175 2.24 -23.22 -3.48
N GLU A 176 2.27 -24.53 -3.27
CA GLU A 176 2.75 -25.14 -2.02
C GLU A 176 4.26 -24.96 -1.82
N ASP A 177 5.04 -24.83 -2.89
CA ASP A 177 6.48 -24.53 -2.82
C ASP A 177 6.75 -23.05 -2.56
N ARG A 178 5.71 -22.21 -2.69
CA ARG A 178 5.74 -20.77 -2.44
C ARG A 178 6.80 -20.04 -3.29
N VAL A 179 7.02 -20.53 -4.51
CA VAL A 179 8.01 -19.97 -5.47
C VAL A 179 7.40 -18.98 -6.46
N LEU A 180 6.08 -18.91 -6.56
CA LEU A 180 5.35 -17.97 -7.39
C LEU A 180 4.81 -16.80 -6.55
N GLN A 181 4.99 -15.58 -7.03
CA GLN A 181 4.35 -14.38 -6.49
C GLN A 181 2.97 -14.18 -7.09
N SER A 182 2.85 -14.35 -8.41
CA SER A 182 1.62 -14.12 -9.16
C SER A 182 1.66 -14.83 -10.51
N THR A 183 0.47 -15.04 -11.08
CA THR A 183 0.27 -15.41 -12.48
C THR A 183 -0.66 -14.39 -13.13
N GLY A 184 -0.41 -14.05 -14.39
CA GLY A 184 -1.22 -13.10 -15.16
C GLY A 184 -1.37 -13.55 -16.60
N ILE A 185 -2.42 -13.08 -17.27
CA ILE A 185 -2.69 -13.38 -18.67
C ILE A 185 -2.51 -12.09 -19.48
N ALA A 186 -1.61 -12.14 -20.46
CA ALA A 186 -1.42 -11.09 -21.45
C ALA A 186 -2.08 -11.48 -22.78
N ALA A 187 -1.98 -10.60 -23.79
CA ALA A 187 -2.68 -10.78 -25.07
C ALA A 187 -2.32 -12.06 -25.85
N ASN A 188 -1.19 -12.70 -25.57
CA ASN A 188 -0.72 -13.91 -26.28
C ASN A 188 0.18 -14.83 -25.44
N HIS A 189 0.31 -14.60 -24.13
CA HIS A 189 1.16 -15.38 -23.24
C HIS A 189 0.65 -15.25 -21.80
N VAL A 190 1.06 -16.19 -20.97
CA VAL A 190 0.89 -16.15 -19.51
C VAL A 190 2.18 -15.62 -18.90
N THR A 191 2.11 -14.73 -17.93
CA THR A 191 3.26 -14.32 -17.13
C THR A 191 3.20 -14.99 -15.77
N ALA A 192 4.31 -15.59 -15.32
CA ALA A 192 4.46 -16.05 -13.95
C ALA A 192 5.62 -15.33 -13.28
N GLU A 193 5.35 -14.61 -12.20
CA GLU A 193 6.38 -13.92 -11.41
C GLU A 193 6.95 -14.87 -10.36
N VAL A 194 8.25 -15.11 -10.41
CA VAL A 194 8.97 -16.10 -9.61
C VAL A 194 9.88 -15.39 -8.60
N VAL A 195 9.80 -15.78 -7.33
CA VAL A 195 10.48 -15.11 -6.20
C VAL A 195 11.78 -15.78 -5.76
N VAL A 196 12.10 -16.91 -6.38
CA VAL A 196 13.38 -17.62 -6.20
C VAL A 196 14.29 -17.39 -7.41
N SER A 197 15.56 -17.78 -7.29
CA SER A 197 16.48 -17.73 -8.43
C SER A 197 16.01 -18.64 -9.57
N GLU A 198 16.43 -18.35 -10.80
CA GLU A 198 16.13 -19.23 -11.93
C GLU A 198 16.68 -20.65 -11.71
N GLU A 199 17.89 -20.77 -11.19
CA GLU A 199 18.51 -22.07 -10.89
C GLU A 199 17.65 -22.89 -9.91
N GLU A 200 17.21 -22.27 -8.81
CA GLU A 200 16.37 -22.92 -7.80
C GLU A 200 15.02 -23.34 -8.38
N PHE A 201 14.39 -22.47 -9.17
CA PHE A 201 13.12 -22.79 -9.83
C PHE A 201 13.27 -23.94 -10.83
N ARG A 202 14.31 -23.92 -11.68
CA ARG A 202 14.58 -25.00 -12.64
C ARG A 202 14.88 -26.31 -11.94
N ALA A 203 15.62 -26.29 -10.83
CA ALA A 203 15.85 -27.46 -10.00
C ALA A 203 14.54 -28.01 -9.41
N LEU A 204 13.62 -27.14 -8.97
CA LEU A 204 12.29 -27.56 -8.51
C LEU A 204 11.47 -28.21 -9.63
N VAL A 205 11.44 -27.60 -10.81
CA VAL A 205 10.76 -28.14 -12.01
C VAL A 205 11.30 -29.54 -12.33
N ALA A 206 12.62 -29.71 -12.33
CA ALA A 206 13.26 -31.00 -12.56
C ALA A 206 12.92 -32.03 -11.48
N ARG A 207 12.92 -31.65 -10.20
CA ARG A 207 12.53 -32.52 -9.08
C ARG A 207 11.07 -32.97 -9.16
N LYS A 208 10.18 -32.10 -9.62
CA LYS A 208 8.76 -32.43 -9.81
C LYS A 208 8.49 -33.21 -11.10
N GLY A 209 9.45 -33.27 -12.03
CA GLY A 209 9.31 -33.95 -13.31
C GLY A 209 8.25 -33.33 -14.22
N VAL A 210 7.96 -32.03 -14.07
CA VAL A 210 6.93 -31.31 -14.84
C VAL A 210 7.54 -30.50 -15.97
N THR A 211 6.75 -30.23 -17.01
CA THR A 211 7.13 -29.34 -18.11
C THR A 211 6.31 -28.06 -18.04
N ILE A 212 6.96 -26.91 -18.09
CA ILE A 212 6.28 -25.61 -18.09
C ILE A 212 5.54 -25.42 -19.44
N PRO A 213 4.24 -25.06 -19.43
CA PRO A 213 3.51 -24.79 -20.65
C PRO A 213 4.20 -23.71 -21.49
N GLU A 214 4.24 -23.93 -22.80
CA GLU A 214 4.88 -23.02 -23.76
C GLU A 214 4.41 -21.55 -23.71
N PRO A 215 3.12 -21.22 -23.47
CA PRO A 215 2.71 -19.82 -23.37
C PRO A 215 3.21 -19.13 -22.10
N VAL A 216 3.81 -19.83 -21.14
CA VAL A 216 4.26 -19.24 -19.87
C VAL A 216 5.62 -18.59 -20.02
N ASN A 217 5.66 -17.27 -19.84
CA ASN A 217 6.87 -16.48 -19.70
C ASN A 217 7.21 -16.30 -18.21
N LEU A 218 8.37 -16.78 -17.80
CA LEU A 218 8.86 -16.70 -16.42
C LEU A 218 9.58 -15.37 -16.19
N LYS A 219 9.14 -14.61 -15.19
CA LYS A 219 9.79 -13.38 -14.75
C LYS A 219 10.39 -13.58 -13.37
N PHE A 220 11.72 -13.65 -13.30
CA PHE A 220 12.42 -13.81 -12.03
C PHE A 220 12.60 -12.45 -11.35
N ARG A 221 11.96 -12.30 -10.18
CA ARG A 221 12.13 -11.18 -9.25
C ARG A 221 12.66 -11.70 -7.93
N ALA A 222 13.81 -12.39 -7.99
CA ALA A 222 14.49 -12.84 -6.78
C ALA A 222 14.95 -11.62 -5.98
N ALA A 223 14.17 -11.22 -4.97
CA ALA A 223 14.71 -10.45 -3.88
C ALA A 223 15.78 -11.31 -3.19
N PRO A 224 16.83 -10.72 -2.57
CA PRO A 224 17.75 -11.50 -1.76
C PRO A 224 16.95 -12.29 -0.74
N ILE A 225 17.04 -13.63 -0.84
CA ILE A 225 16.37 -14.54 0.09
C ILE A 225 16.97 -14.25 1.46
N VAL A 226 16.18 -13.62 2.32
CA VAL A 226 16.51 -13.57 3.75
C VAL A 226 16.16 -14.96 4.26
N PRO A 227 17.10 -15.72 4.82
CA PRO A 227 16.82 -17.06 5.31
C PRO A 227 15.61 -17.02 6.25
N LEU A 228 14.73 -18.03 6.20
CA LEU A 228 13.67 -18.22 7.18
C LEU A 228 14.31 -18.31 8.56
N ILE A 229 14.39 -17.18 9.24
CA ILE A 229 14.80 -17.13 10.63
C ILE A 229 13.60 -16.49 11.32
N ASN A 230 12.53 -17.29 11.46
CA ASN A 230 11.60 -17.20 12.58
C ASN A 230 12.05 -18.21 13.63
N PRO A 231 13.18 -17.99 14.31
CA PRO A 231 13.61 -18.86 15.36
C PRO A 231 12.55 -18.78 16.47
N PRO A 232 12.30 -19.87 17.21
CA PRO A 232 11.36 -19.87 18.33
C PRO A 232 11.75 -18.87 19.45
N ARG A 233 12.94 -18.26 19.36
CA ARG A 233 13.36 -17.06 20.09
C ARG A 233 14.13 -16.12 19.18
N PRO A 234 13.94 -14.79 19.22
CA PRO A 234 14.72 -13.87 18.41
C PRO A 234 16.21 -14.09 18.68
N ALA A 235 17.00 -14.21 17.62
CA ALA A 235 18.43 -14.42 17.78
C ALA A 235 19.05 -13.16 18.39
N ALA A 236 20.02 -13.32 19.28
CA ALA A 236 20.77 -12.19 19.86
C ALA A 236 21.52 -11.35 18.80
N ARG A 237 21.61 -11.84 17.55
CA ARG A 237 22.20 -11.15 16.38
C ARG A 237 21.18 -10.86 15.27
N ASP A 238 19.88 -10.94 15.56
CA ASP A 238 18.86 -10.52 14.61
C ASP A 238 18.87 -9.01 14.50
N GLU A 239 19.44 -8.46 13.42
CA GLU A 239 19.54 -7.00 13.21
C GLU A 239 18.17 -6.30 13.15
N ALA A 240 17.08 -7.05 12.97
CA ALA A 240 15.74 -6.50 13.01
C ALA A 240 15.14 -6.42 14.42
N VAL A 241 15.83 -6.94 15.44
CA VAL A 241 15.42 -6.85 16.85
C VAL A 241 16.56 -6.22 17.64
N PRO A 242 16.38 -5.04 18.25
CA PRO A 242 17.43 -4.43 19.05
C PRO A 242 17.87 -5.35 20.19
N ALA A 243 19.18 -5.36 20.49
CA ALA A 243 19.73 -6.17 21.58
C ALA A 243 19.08 -5.89 22.95
N ALA A 244 18.61 -4.66 23.18
CA ALA A 244 17.88 -4.28 24.38
C ALA A 244 16.45 -4.85 24.43
N VAL A 245 15.88 -5.27 23.29
CA VAL A 245 14.51 -5.79 23.17
C VAL A 245 14.49 -7.32 23.16
N ALA A 246 15.47 -7.95 22.50
CA ALA A 246 15.51 -9.40 22.29
C ALA A 246 15.31 -10.26 23.57
N PRO A 247 15.84 -9.89 24.76
CA PRO A 247 15.61 -10.66 25.99
C PRO A 247 14.17 -10.61 26.52
N HIS A 248 13.38 -9.62 26.09
CA HIS A 248 12.06 -9.31 26.64
C HIS A 248 10.90 -9.72 25.74
N ILE A 249 11.19 -10.32 24.57
CA ILE A 249 10.19 -10.87 23.68
C ILE A 249 10.45 -12.37 23.45
N ARG A 250 9.40 -13.14 23.20
CA ARG A 250 9.49 -14.57 22.93
C ARG A 250 9.83 -14.86 21.50
N ILE A 251 9.31 -14.07 20.55
CA ILE A 251 9.56 -14.19 19.11
C ILE A 251 9.18 -12.89 18.41
N PHE A 252 9.90 -12.53 17.35
CA PHE A 252 9.49 -11.50 16.39
C PHE A 252 9.34 -12.14 15.01
N PRO A 253 8.18 -12.76 14.73
CA PRO A 253 8.01 -13.58 13.55
C PRO A 253 7.72 -12.69 12.33
N ARG A 254 8.47 -12.90 11.25
CA ARG A 254 8.34 -12.16 10.00
C ARG A 254 8.08 -13.11 8.85
N HIS A 255 7.36 -12.63 7.86
CA HIS A 255 7.23 -13.33 6.60
C HIS A 255 8.60 -13.42 5.94
N ASP A 256 8.86 -14.56 5.31
CA ASP A 256 10.12 -14.92 4.65
C ASP A 256 10.29 -14.32 3.25
N ARG A 257 9.19 -13.78 2.71
CA ARG A 257 9.11 -13.23 1.35
C ARG A 257 8.28 -11.96 1.30
N PRO A 258 8.56 -11.00 0.39
CA PRO A 258 7.70 -9.86 0.15
C PRO A 258 6.25 -10.27 -0.10
N ALA A 259 5.31 -9.39 0.25
CA ALA A 259 3.92 -9.56 -0.18
C ALA A 259 3.84 -9.58 -1.73
N GLY A 260 2.97 -10.42 -2.26
CA GLY A 260 2.58 -10.38 -3.67
C GLY A 260 1.70 -9.16 -3.96
N SER A 261 0.95 -9.23 -5.07
CA SER A 261 -0.15 -8.29 -5.30
C SER A 261 -1.16 -8.41 -4.17
N VAL A 262 -1.41 -7.32 -3.45
CA VAL A 262 -2.41 -7.26 -2.38
C VAL A 262 -3.71 -6.62 -2.89
N ASN A 263 -4.84 -7.06 -2.35
CA ASN A 263 -6.12 -6.43 -2.63
C ASN A 263 -6.11 -4.97 -2.15
N ALA A 264 -6.79 -4.08 -2.87
CA ALA A 264 -6.94 -2.66 -2.48
C ALA A 264 -7.96 -2.49 -1.33
N ILE A 265 -7.69 -3.11 -0.19
CA ILE A 265 -8.51 -3.09 1.02
C ILE A 265 -7.72 -2.41 2.13
N GLY A 266 -8.28 -1.34 2.71
CA GLY A 266 -7.70 -0.63 3.85
C GLY A 266 -7.92 -1.35 5.18
N SER A 267 -7.08 -2.32 5.48
CA SER A 267 -7.14 -3.09 6.73
C SER A 267 -6.52 -2.34 7.90
N ARG A 268 -7.04 -2.61 9.11
CA ARG A 268 -6.53 -2.07 10.38
C ARG A 268 -6.38 -3.19 11.42
N ALA A 269 -5.27 -3.19 12.15
CA ALA A 269 -5.02 -4.15 13.24
C ALA A 269 -4.33 -3.47 14.42
N LYS A 270 -4.83 -3.67 15.63
CA LYS A 270 -4.19 -3.18 16.86
C LYS A 270 -3.16 -4.18 17.34
N ILE A 271 -1.88 -3.85 17.19
CA ILE A 271 -0.78 -4.75 17.49
C ILE A 271 -0.30 -4.50 18.91
N VAL A 272 -0.49 -5.47 19.78
CA VAL A 272 -0.06 -5.44 21.19
C VAL A 272 1.03 -6.47 21.43
N LEU A 273 1.70 -6.37 22.56
CA LEU A 273 2.65 -7.36 23.05
C LEU A 273 2.14 -7.88 24.39
N GLU A 274 2.04 -9.20 24.55
CA GLU A 274 1.58 -9.83 25.79
C GLU A 274 2.49 -10.99 26.16
N ASP A 275 3.13 -10.91 27.35
CA ASP A 275 4.13 -11.89 27.81
C ASP A 275 5.19 -12.20 26.73
N GLY A 276 5.61 -11.17 25.97
CA GLY A 276 6.59 -11.27 24.90
C GLY A 276 6.07 -11.80 23.56
N CYS A 277 4.76 -12.01 23.38
CA CYS A 277 4.13 -12.44 22.13
C CYS A 277 3.33 -11.31 21.48
N PHE A 278 3.52 -11.10 20.17
CA PHE A 278 2.77 -10.10 19.42
C PHE A 278 1.38 -10.61 19.04
N ARG A 279 0.36 -9.80 19.32
CA ARG A 279 -1.06 -10.15 19.13
C ARG A 279 -1.83 -9.02 18.47
N ALA A 280 -2.87 -9.38 17.73
CA ALA A 280 -3.82 -8.44 17.17
C ALA A 280 -5.07 -8.36 18.07
N ALA A 281 -5.07 -7.41 19.00
CA ALA A 281 -6.06 -7.31 20.08
C ALA A 281 -7.51 -7.12 19.59
N ASN A 282 -7.70 -6.60 18.37
CA ASN A 282 -9.01 -6.42 17.74
C ASN A 282 -9.38 -7.51 16.72
N HIS A 283 -8.63 -8.62 16.67
CA HIS A 283 -8.84 -9.75 15.75
C HIS A 283 -8.74 -11.08 16.50
N ASP A 284 -9.66 -11.32 17.42
CA ASP A 284 -9.73 -12.54 18.26
C ASP A 284 -8.42 -12.85 19.01
N ASP A 285 -7.67 -11.79 19.35
CA ASP A 285 -6.37 -11.88 20.00
C ASP A 285 -5.34 -12.76 19.23
N ALA A 286 -5.48 -12.82 17.91
CA ALA A 286 -4.66 -13.66 17.05
C ALA A 286 -3.16 -13.31 17.14
N LEU A 287 -2.31 -14.33 17.04
CA LEU A 287 -0.86 -14.18 16.96
C LEU A 287 -0.48 -13.51 15.64
N VAL A 288 0.50 -12.62 15.67
CA VAL A 288 0.86 -11.80 14.50
C VAL A 288 2.08 -12.37 13.80
N LEU A 289 1.99 -12.50 12.47
CA LEU A 289 3.13 -12.62 11.55
C LEU A 289 3.35 -11.28 10.83
N PHE A 290 4.50 -10.66 11.07
CA PHE A 290 4.88 -9.37 10.48
C PHE A 290 5.26 -9.49 9.00
N PRO A 291 5.22 -8.39 8.22
CA PRO A 291 5.61 -8.44 6.83
C PRO A 291 7.11 -8.67 6.69
N PHE A 292 7.53 -9.10 5.49
CA PHE A 292 8.94 -9.28 5.17
C PHE A 292 9.70 -7.97 5.32
N GLY A 293 10.90 -8.06 5.92
CA GLY A 293 11.75 -6.89 6.16
C GLY A 293 11.30 -6.00 7.31
N ALA A 294 10.23 -6.34 8.04
CA ALA A 294 9.85 -5.63 9.25
C ALA A 294 10.99 -5.63 10.27
N ARG A 295 11.07 -4.53 11.03
CA ARG A 295 12.09 -4.29 12.06
C ARG A 295 11.43 -3.69 13.29
N LEU A 296 11.99 -4.01 14.45
CA LEU A 296 11.69 -3.35 15.70
C LEU A 296 12.76 -2.30 15.99
N PHE A 297 12.36 -1.23 16.66
CA PHE A 297 13.27 -0.25 17.26
C PHE A 297 12.64 0.34 18.51
N VAL A 298 13.46 1.00 19.33
CA VAL A 298 12.98 1.80 20.47
C VAL A 298 13.11 3.26 20.07
N ASP A 299 12.00 4.00 20.08
CA ASP A 299 11.99 5.39 19.65
C ASP A 299 12.60 6.34 20.69
N ALA A 300 12.77 7.60 20.29
CA ALA A 300 13.28 8.68 21.14
C ALA A 300 12.49 8.89 22.45
N GLN A 301 11.20 8.51 22.52
CA GLN A 301 10.37 8.58 23.72
C GLN A 301 10.36 7.27 24.54
N ASN A 302 11.24 6.34 24.18
CA ASN A 302 11.46 5.03 24.81
C ASN A 302 10.29 4.04 24.64
N TYR A 303 9.51 4.14 23.56
CA TYR A 303 8.49 3.14 23.19
C TYR A 303 9.03 2.14 22.16
N LEU A 304 8.56 0.89 22.23
CA LEU A 304 8.83 -0.11 21.22
C LEU A 304 7.98 0.14 19.98
N ALA A 305 8.58 0.16 18.79
CA ALA A 305 7.93 0.52 17.54
C ALA A 305 8.35 -0.38 16.36
N PHE A 306 7.59 -0.27 15.26
CA PHE A 306 7.78 -1.03 14.02
C PHE A 306 8.30 -0.14 12.89
N GLY A 307 9.23 -0.64 12.09
CA GLY A 307 9.73 0.05 10.89
C GLY A 307 11.12 0.65 11.11
N ARG A 308 11.27 1.94 10.76
CA ARG A 308 12.53 2.68 10.85
C ARG A 308 12.27 4.04 11.50
N GLU A 309 13.10 4.42 12.45
CA GLU A 309 12.93 5.67 13.20
C GLU A 309 12.98 6.90 12.29
N GLU A 310 13.74 6.84 11.20
CA GLU A 310 13.86 7.96 10.26
C GLU A 310 12.64 8.14 9.34
N THR A 311 11.71 7.17 9.35
CA THR A 311 10.50 7.24 8.52
C THR A 311 9.33 7.76 9.38
N PRO A 312 8.87 9.00 9.18
CA PRO A 312 7.76 9.53 9.96
C PRO A 312 6.48 8.70 9.76
N GLY A 313 5.64 8.65 10.80
CA GLY A 313 4.36 7.92 10.74
C GLY A 313 4.47 6.41 11.05
N TYR A 314 5.59 5.95 11.59
CA TYR A 314 5.71 4.60 12.15
C TYR A 314 4.69 4.36 13.28
N ALA A 315 4.30 3.10 13.49
CA ALA A 315 3.46 2.70 14.62
C ALA A 315 4.30 2.17 15.79
N ARG A 316 3.87 2.48 17.03
CA ARG A 316 4.33 1.81 18.24
C ARG A 316 3.56 0.51 18.49
N VAL A 317 4.17 -0.41 19.21
CA VAL A 317 3.46 -1.53 19.85
C VAL A 317 2.44 -0.94 20.81
N GLY A 318 1.19 -1.40 20.73
CA GLY A 318 0.03 -0.85 21.45
C GLY A 318 -0.86 0.05 20.59
N GLU A 319 -0.46 0.37 19.36
CA GLU A 319 -1.24 1.16 18.40
C GLU A 319 -1.97 0.30 17.35
N THR A 320 -2.88 0.96 16.63
CA THR A 320 -3.48 0.42 15.40
C THR A 320 -2.59 0.72 14.21
N VAL A 321 -2.19 -0.32 13.49
CA VAL A 321 -1.54 -0.19 12.19
C VAL A 321 -2.57 -0.20 11.06
N VAL A 322 -2.24 0.46 9.94
CA VAL A 322 -3.04 0.46 8.72
C VAL A 322 -2.22 -0.06 7.53
N PHE A 323 -2.88 -0.77 6.61
CA PHE A 323 -2.24 -1.29 5.40
C PHE A 323 -3.24 -1.66 4.30
N MET A 324 -2.71 -1.80 3.08
CA MET A 324 -3.42 -2.41 1.97
C MET A 324 -3.32 -3.94 2.02
N GLY A 325 -4.43 -4.61 1.74
CA GLY A 325 -4.54 -6.08 1.72
C GLY A 325 -5.47 -6.57 2.81
N SER A 326 -6.06 -7.76 2.63
CA SER A 326 -6.95 -8.34 3.63
C SER A 326 -6.16 -9.05 4.73
N ILE A 327 -6.75 -9.11 5.93
CA ILE A 327 -6.25 -9.92 7.03
C ILE A 327 -6.73 -11.36 6.83
N TYR A 328 -5.80 -12.28 6.63
CA TYR A 328 -6.08 -13.71 6.51
C TYR A 328 -5.31 -14.51 7.56
N GLU A 329 -5.89 -15.67 7.90
CA GLU A 329 -5.19 -16.66 8.71
C GLU A 329 -4.07 -17.31 7.89
N VAL A 330 -2.91 -17.45 8.52
CA VAL A 330 -1.73 -18.14 8.00
C VAL A 330 -1.76 -19.55 8.57
N THR A 331 -1.61 -20.56 7.70
CA THR A 331 -1.70 -21.97 8.11
C THR A 331 -0.45 -22.77 7.76
N GLU A 332 0.48 -22.17 7.01
CA GLU A 332 1.71 -22.80 6.55
C GLU A 332 2.58 -23.24 7.74
N PRO A 333 2.82 -24.55 7.94
CA PRO A 333 3.50 -25.07 9.14
C PRO A 333 4.86 -24.44 9.42
N VAL A 334 5.61 -24.11 8.36
CA VAL A 334 6.93 -23.49 8.46
C VAL A 334 6.89 -22.06 9.01
N LEU A 335 5.78 -21.35 8.83
CA LEU A 335 5.58 -20.00 9.35
C LEU A 335 4.94 -20.02 10.75
N VAL A 336 3.94 -20.87 10.97
CA VAL A 336 3.17 -20.90 12.22
C VAL A 336 3.86 -21.71 13.33
N GLY A 337 4.59 -22.77 12.97
CA GLY A 337 5.20 -23.69 13.93
C GLY A 337 6.12 -23.01 14.95
N PRO A 338 7.05 -22.12 14.54
CA PRO A 338 7.88 -21.39 15.47
C PRO A 338 7.10 -20.43 16.39
N ILE A 339 6.02 -19.83 15.88
CA ILE A 339 5.15 -18.95 16.66
C ILE A 339 4.44 -19.77 17.74
N HIS A 340 3.84 -20.91 17.37
CA HIS A 340 3.18 -21.79 18.33
C HIS A 340 4.14 -22.36 19.37
N ALA A 341 5.38 -22.70 18.98
CA ALA A 341 6.41 -23.15 19.90
C ALA A 341 6.79 -22.08 20.94
N ALA A 342 6.77 -20.81 20.56
CA ALA A 342 7.14 -19.69 21.44
C ALA A 342 5.97 -19.18 22.30
N CYS A 343 4.78 -19.11 21.70
CA CYS A 343 3.61 -18.38 22.19
C CYS A 343 2.40 -19.25 22.52
N GLY A 344 2.46 -20.55 22.26
CA GLY A 344 1.34 -21.47 22.40
C GLY A 344 0.43 -21.52 21.16
N PRO A 345 -0.53 -22.46 21.13
CA PRO A 345 -1.44 -22.61 20.00
C PRO A 345 -2.37 -21.41 19.86
N GLY A 346 -2.77 -21.10 18.64
CA GLY A 346 -3.71 -20.02 18.35
C GLY A 346 -3.77 -19.68 16.88
N LYS A 347 -4.79 -18.90 16.50
CA LYS A 347 -4.90 -18.35 15.15
C LYS A 347 -3.70 -17.43 14.88
N VAL A 348 -3.04 -17.61 13.75
CA VAL A 348 -1.97 -16.72 13.29
C VAL A 348 -2.49 -15.90 12.13
N ILE A 349 -2.39 -14.58 12.19
CA ILE A 349 -2.74 -13.69 11.08
C ILE A 349 -1.51 -13.00 10.52
N LYS A 350 -1.54 -12.71 9.21
CA LYS A 350 -0.54 -11.85 8.59
C LYS A 350 -0.98 -10.39 8.66
N VAL A 351 -0.06 -9.53 9.08
CA VAL A 351 -0.21 -8.07 9.05
C VAL A 351 0.77 -7.54 8.02
N GLU A 352 0.32 -6.73 7.05
CA GLU A 352 1.20 -6.16 6.02
C GLU A 352 1.67 -4.73 6.37
N GLY A 353 1.08 -4.12 7.40
CA GLY A 353 1.31 -2.73 7.77
C GLY A 353 2.31 -2.52 8.89
N LEU A 354 3.04 -1.41 8.78
CA LEU A 354 3.93 -0.86 9.82
C LEU A 354 3.61 0.61 10.11
N GLU A 355 2.66 1.21 9.40
CA GLU A 355 2.25 2.62 9.50
C GLU A 355 1.21 2.81 10.60
N SER A 356 1.34 3.88 11.40
CA SER A 356 0.35 4.25 12.40
C SER A 356 -0.93 4.72 11.73
N ALA A 357 -2.07 4.15 12.15
CA ALA A 357 -3.38 4.60 11.69
C ALA A 357 -3.65 6.07 12.06
N ASP A 358 -3.15 6.55 13.21
CA ASP A 358 -3.31 7.96 13.61
C ASP A 358 -2.51 8.89 12.70
N ALA A 359 -1.25 8.55 12.41
CA ALA A 359 -0.44 9.32 11.46
C ALA A 359 -1.09 9.36 10.06
N ARG A 360 -1.58 8.20 9.58
CA ARG A 360 -2.31 8.10 8.32
C ARG A 360 -3.56 8.98 8.30
N ASP A 361 -4.37 8.91 9.35
CA ASP A 361 -5.62 9.66 9.45
C ASP A 361 -5.34 11.18 9.49
N ARG A 362 -4.28 11.63 10.18
CA ARG A 362 -3.85 13.04 10.17
C ARG A 362 -3.34 13.49 8.80
N GLN A 363 -2.55 12.67 8.12
CA GLN A 363 -2.09 12.98 6.76
C GLN A 363 -3.27 13.06 5.80
N GLN A 364 -4.20 12.11 5.87
CA GLN A 364 -5.40 12.10 5.03
C GLN A 364 -6.29 13.32 5.27
N ALA A 365 -6.45 13.76 6.53
CA ALA A 365 -7.20 14.98 6.83
C ALA A 365 -6.56 16.22 6.21
N SER A 366 -5.22 16.35 6.31
CA SER A 366 -4.45 17.42 5.66
C SER A 366 -4.60 17.38 4.14
N ASP A 367 -4.46 16.20 3.53
CA ASP A 367 -4.63 16.02 2.09
C ASP A 367 -6.05 16.38 1.64
N ASN A 368 -7.06 15.96 2.40
CA ASN A 368 -8.45 16.24 2.12
C ASN A 368 -8.75 17.74 2.16
N GLU A 369 -8.30 18.43 3.20
CA GLU A 369 -8.48 19.87 3.35
C GLU A 369 -7.82 20.64 2.19
N VAL A 370 -6.54 20.39 1.92
CA VAL A 370 -5.81 21.13 0.87
C VAL A 370 -6.43 20.90 -0.51
N ASN A 371 -6.78 19.65 -0.82
CA ASN A 371 -7.43 19.32 -2.10
C ASN A 371 -8.84 19.91 -2.21
N ALA A 372 -9.59 19.95 -1.11
CA ALA A 372 -10.91 20.58 -1.08
C ALA A 372 -10.80 22.08 -1.34
N LEU A 373 -9.91 22.79 -0.64
CA LEU A 373 -9.70 24.23 -0.83
C LEU A 373 -9.23 24.55 -2.24
N ARG A 374 -8.31 23.75 -2.79
CA ARG A 374 -7.86 23.88 -4.19
C ARG A 374 -9.03 23.73 -5.15
N ARG A 375 -9.83 22.68 -5.00
CA ARG A 375 -11.01 22.42 -5.85
C ARG A 375 -12.02 23.57 -5.79
N LEU A 376 -12.28 24.11 -4.59
CA LEU A 376 -13.20 25.22 -4.41
C LEU A 376 -12.75 26.48 -5.15
N ARG A 377 -11.46 26.78 -5.09
CA ARG A 377 -10.85 27.91 -5.79
C ARG A 377 -10.86 27.72 -7.31
N GLU A 378 -10.42 26.56 -7.79
CA GLU A 378 -10.26 26.30 -9.22
C GLU A 378 -11.58 26.10 -9.96
N SER A 379 -12.55 25.44 -9.33
CA SER A 379 -13.82 25.08 -10.00
C SER A 379 -14.95 26.06 -9.76
N TYR A 380 -14.91 26.82 -8.66
CA TYR A 380 -15.97 27.76 -8.29
C TYR A 380 -15.48 29.20 -8.10
N GLY A 381 -14.17 29.47 -8.25
CA GLY A 381 -13.63 30.82 -8.18
C GLY A 381 -13.69 31.47 -6.80
N LEU A 382 -13.85 30.69 -5.72
CA LEU A 382 -13.86 31.23 -4.37
C LEU A 382 -12.46 31.74 -3.99
N ASP A 383 -12.39 32.82 -3.22
CA ASP A 383 -11.15 33.19 -2.55
C ASP A 383 -10.81 32.22 -1.40
N GLU A 384 -9.59 32.30 -0.86
CA GLU A 384 -9.13 31.36 0.17
C GLU A 384 -9.96 31.44 1.47
N ALA A 385 -10.35 32.64 1.89
CA ALA A 385 -11.08 32.83 3.13
C ALA A 385 -12.50 32.26 3.01
N LEU A 386 -13.17 32.52 1.89
CA LEU A 386 -14.50 32.00 1.58
C LEU A 386 -14.47 30.49 1.36
N ALA A 387 -13.46 29.96 0.65
CA ALA A 387 -13.28 28.51 0.47
C ALA A 387 -13.09 27.79 1.82
N ARG A 388 -12.32 28.37 2.74
CA ARG A 388 -12.10 27.81 4.08
C ARG A 388 -13.36 27.82 4.94
N ARG A 389 -14.17 28.88 4.87
CA ARG A 389 -15.49 28.92 5.52
C ARG A 389 -16.43 27.88 4.92
N ALA A 390 -16.50 27.79 3.60
CA ALA A 390 -17.33 26.80 2.89
C ALA A 390 -16.97 25.36 3.27
N TYR A 391 -15.66 25.04 3.29
CA TYR A 391 -15.16 23.72 3.71
C TYR A 391 -15.53 23.42 5.17
N THR A 392 -15.29 24.37 6.08
CA THR A 392 -15.61 24.21 7.51
C THR A 392 -17.10 24.00 7.76
N TRP A 393 -17.95 24.80 7.09
CA TRP A 393 -19.40 24.66 7.15
C TRP A 393 -19.84 23.26 6.69
N LEU A 394 -19.23 22.77 5.61
CA LEU A 394 -19.56 21.46 5.05
C LEU A 394 -19.09 20.31 5.96
N GLU A 395 -17.88 20.39 6.52
CA GLU A 395 -17.38 19.42 7.51
C GLU A 395 -18.32 19.35 8.72
N GLN A 396 -18.74 20.50 9.28
CA GLN A 396 -19.70 20.54 10.39
C GLN A 396 -21.06 19.93 10.02
N ARG A 397 -21.53 20.18 8.78
CA ARG A 397 -22.78 19.61 8.29
C ARG A 397 -22.72 18.09 8.12
N GLN A 398 -21.55 17.54 7.78
CA GLN A 398 -21.34 16.10 7.66
C GLN A 398 -21.01 15.43 9.00
N ALA A 399 -20.44 16.17 9.96
CA ALA A 399 -20.13 15.71 11.31
C ALA A 399 -21.40 15.27 12.07
N GLY A 400 -21.79 14.00 11.90
CA GLY A 400 -22.99 13.41 12.49
C GLY A 400 -23.87 12.64 11.52
N ARG A 401 -23.64 12.77 10.20
CA ARG A 401 -24.36 12.00 9.17
C ARG A 401 -23.74 10.62 8.97
N GLY A 402 -23.74 9.81 10.03
CA GLY A 402 -23.43 8.38 9.91
C GLY A 402 -24.55 7.67 9.17
N GLN A 403 -24.25 7.04 8.04
CA GLN A 403 -25.22 6.19 7.34
C GLN A 403 -25.05 4.74 7.80
N ILE A 404 -26.15 4.02 7.96
CA ILE A 404 -26.16 2.57 8.15
C ILE A 404 -26.65 2.00 6.83
N GLY A 405 -25.84 1.11 6.23
CA GLY A 405 -26.18 0.40 5.01
C GLY A 405 -27.39 -0.51 5.19
N LEU A 406 -27.96 -0.97 4.07
CA LEU A 406 -29.10 -1.90 4.07
C LEU A 406 -28.78 -3.25 4.75
N ASP A 407 -27.50 -3.58 4.88
CA ASP A 407 -26.94 -4.73 5.58
C ASP A 407 -26.72 -4.50 7.09
N GLY A 408 -27.10 -3.33 7.61
CA GLY A 408 -26.89 -2.96 9.01
C GLY A 408 -25.45 -2.52 9.31
N VAL A 409 -24.58 -2.43 8.32
CA VAL A 409 -23.18 -2.02 8.49
C VAL A 409 -23.07 -0.51 8.42
N ARG A 410 -22.41 0.12 9.40
CA ARG A 410 -22.14 1.56 9.36
C ARG A 410 -21.27 1.87 8.14
N MET A 411 -21.80 2.66 7.22
CA MET A 411 -21.08 3.11 6.04
C MET A 411 -19.95 4.07 6.44
N PRO A 412 -18.88 4.16 5.62
CA PRO A 412 -17.85 5.17 5.79
C PRO A 412 -18.49 6.57 5.85
N PRO A 413 -18.01 7.47 6.72
CA PRO A 413 -18.49 8.84 6.74
C PRO A 413 -18.20 9.51 5.39
N ILE A 414 -19.18 10.25 4.87
CA ILE A 414 -18.97 11.12 3.70
C ILE A 414 -18.30 12.38 4.22
N ASP A 415 -17.02 12.58 3.89
CA ASP A 415 -16.29 13.79 4.25
C ASP A 415 -16.62 14.97 3.31
N ALA A 416 -16.21 16.19 3.67
CA ALA A 416 -16.51 17.36 2.85
C ALA A 416 -15.79 17.32 1.49
N LEU A 417 -14.60 16.71 1.41
CA LEU A 417 -13.90 16.55 0.13
C LEU A 417 -14.74 15.71 -0.84
N MET A 418 -15.32 14.59 -0.41
CA MET A 418 -16.17 13.74 -1.25
C MET A 418 -17.35 14.51 -1.82
N VAL A 419 -18.00 15.36 -1.01
CA VAL A 419 -19.11 16.22 -1.48
C VAL A 419 -18.63 17.29 -2.46
N ILE A 420 -17.48 17.91 -2.21
CA ILE A 420 -16.88 18.94 -3.07
C ILE A 420 -16.42 18.34 -4.42
N MET A 421 -15.92 17.10 -4.40
CA MET A 421 -15.49 16.39 -5.60
C MET A 421 -16.64 15.78 -6.39
N SER A 422 -17.80 15.59 -5.77
CA SER A 422 -18.98 15.06 -6.45
C SER A 422 -19.43 16.03 -7.55
N PRO A 423 -19.63 15.55 -8.79
CA PRO A 423 -20.17 16.40 -9.83
C PRO A 423 -21.58 16.87 -9.42
N PRO A 424 -21.97 18.11 -9.76
CA PRO A 424 -23.35 18.52 -9.57
C PRO A 424 -24.28 17.58 -10.34
N PRO A 425 -25.51 17.35 -9.85
CA PRO A 425 -26.47 16.53 -10.57
C PRO A 425 -26.68 17.11 -11.98
N PRO A 426 -26.88 16.25 -13.00
CA PRO A 426 -27.10 16.70 -14.36
C PRO A 426 -28.38 17.54 -14.43
N VAL A 427 -28.34 18.61 -15.21
CA VAL A 427 -29.52 19.41 -15.53
C VAL A 427 -30.45 18.56 -16.38
N VAL A 428 -31.63 18.25 -15.85
CA VAL A 428 -32.63 17.41 -16.55
C VAL A 428 -33.57 18.26 -17.41
N ASP A 429 -33.91 19.46 -16.95
CA ASP A 429 -34.82 20.37 -17.63
C ASP A 429 -34.06 21.54 -18.29
N PRO A 430 -34.16 21.73 -19.62
CA PRO A 430 -33.59 22.89 -20.31
C PRO A 430 -34.03 24.25 -19.73
N ALA A 431 -35.19 24.34 -19.08
CA ALA A 431 -35.67 25.57 -18.45
C ALA A 431 -34.82 26.00 -17.24
N ASN A 432 -34.07 25.07 -16.65
CA ASN A 432 -33.14 25.34 -15.55
C ASN A 432 -31.78 25.86 -16.06
N CYS A 433 -31.60 26.00 -17.38
CA CYS A 433 -30.43 26.60 -17.97
C CYS A 433 -30.57 28.13 -18.07
N PRO A 434 -29.49 28.90 -17.81
CA PRO A 434 -29.54 30.36 -17.94
C PRO A 434 -29.96 30.82 -19.34
N PRO A 435 -30.62 31.99 -19.47
CA PRO A 435 -31.01 32.53 -20.78
C PRO A 435 -29.82 32.62 -21.74
N GLY A 436 -29.98 32.10 -22.96
CA GLY A 436 -28.91 32.05 -23.97
C GLY A 436 -28.03 30.80 -23.93
N SER A 437 -28.36 29.81 -23.09
CA SER A 437 -27.69 28.51 -23.05
C SER A 437 -28.58 27.35 -23.53
N SER A 438 -27.99 26.22 -23.89
CA SER A 438 -28.69 25.01 -24.34
C SER A 438 -28.27 23.78 -23.53
N LEU A 439 -29.19 22.84 -23.32
CA LEU A 439 -28.88 21.60 -22.60
C LEU A 439 -28.09 20.63 -23.48
N SER A 440 -26.95 20.14 -22.99
CA SER A 440 -26.09 19.17 -23.67
C SER A 440 -25.49 18.19 -22.66
N ILE A 441 -25.85 16.91 -22.75
CA ILE A 441 -25.30 15.82 -21.89
C ILE A 441 -25.46 16.15 -20.40
N GLY A 442 -26.64 16.65 -20.01
CA GLY A 442 -26.92 17.00 -18.61
C GLY A 442 -26.20 18.25 -18.10
N LEU A 443 -25.63 19.09 -18.97
CA LEU A 443 -24.99 20.36 -18.62
C LEU A 443 -25.55 21.49 -19.47
N CYS A 444 -25.64 22.71 -18.90
CA CYS A 444 -26.00 23.89 -19.67
C CYS A 444 -24.79 24.39 -20.45
N ARG A 445 -24.94 24.62 -21.75
CA ARG A 445 -23.87 25.04 -22.66
C ARG A 445 -24.13 26.48 -23.12
N THR A 446 -23.19 27.38 -22.84
CA THR A 446 -23.14 28.73 -23.43
C THR A 446 -22.16 28.74 -24.61
N PRO A 447 -22.13 29.83 -25.42
CA PRO A 447 -21.11 30.02 -26.44
C PRO A 447 -19.66 29.97 -25.90
N GLU A 448 -19.45 30.30 -24.63
CA GLU A 448 -18.15 30.37 -23.96
C GLU A 448 -17.74 29.04 -23.28
N GLY A 449 -18.66 28.08 -23.13
CA GLY A 449 -18.35 26.76 -22.54
C GLY A 449 -19.52 26.09 -21.83
N TYR A 450 -19.22 25.08 -21.01
CA TYR A 450 -20.22 24.44 -20.14
C TYR A 450 -20.35 25.22 -18.84
N LEU A 451 -21.56 25.65 -18.51
CA LEU A 451 -21.93 26.11 -17.17
C LEU A 451 -22.27 24.89 -16.32
N ARG A 452 -21.46 24.67 -15.27
CA ARG A 452 -21.87 23.79 -14.18
C ARG A 452 -22.72 24.63 -13.22
N PRO A 453 -23.97 24.25 -12.94
CA PRO A 453 -24.69 24.88 -11.84
C PRO A 453 -23.87 24.73 -10.56
N LEU A 454 -23.89 25.74 -9.69
CA LEU A 454 -23.32 25.62 -8.36
C LEU A 454 -23.99 24.42 -7.66
N PRO A 455 -23.22 23.55 -6.97
CA PRO A 455 -23.82 22.53 -6.14
C PRO A 455 -24.79 23.15 -5.12
N GLU A 456 -25.92 22.51 -4.86
CA GLU A 456 -26.94 23.02 -3.94
C GLU A 456 -26.37 23.41 -2.57
N TRP A 457 -25.44 22.60 -2.04
CA TRP A 457 -24.79 22.87 -0.77
C TRP A 457 -23.98 24.18 -0.78
N LEU A 458 -23.36 24.52 -1.92
CA LEU A 458 -22.55 25.72 -2.07
C LEU A 458 -23.44 26.95 -2.22
N SER A 459 -24.55 26.83 -2.95
CA SER A 459 -25.58 27.87 -3.01
C SER A 459 -26.17 28.16 -1.63
N GLU A 460 -26.54 27.12 -0.87
CA GLU A 460 -27.05 27.25 0.50
C GLU A 460 -26.03 27.95 1.42
N PHE A 461 -24.76 27.56 1.35
CA PHE A 461 -23.69 28.22 2.10
C PHE A 461 -23.56 29.70 1.73
N LEU A 462 -23.52 30.04 0.44
CA LEU A 462 -23.40 31.44 -0.01
C LEU A 462 -24.61 32.30 0.34
N GLU A 463 -25.80 31.71 0.48
CA GLU A 463 -26.99 32.40 0.99
C GLU A 463 -26.90 32.66 2.50
N GLN A 464 -26.32 31.74 3.28
CA GLN A 464 -26.15 31.87 4.73
C GLN A 464 -24.93 32.72 5.13
N ASP A 465 -23.91 32.83 4.27
CA ASP A 465 -22.69 33.63 4.50
C ASP A 465 -22.89 35.12 4.16
N ARG A 466 -23.99 35.48 3.48
CA ARG A 466 -24.43 36.86 3.23
C ARG A 466 -25.03 37.50 4.47
#